data_AF-A0A1L5NIW1-F1
#
_entry.id   AF-A0A1L5NIW1-F1
#
_cell.length_a   1.000
_cell.length_b   1.000
_cell.length_c   1.000
_cell.angle_alpha   90.00
_cell.angle_beta   90.00
_cell.angle_gamma   90.00
#
_symmetry.space_group_name_H-M   'P 1'
#
loop_
_entity.id
_entity.type
_entity.pdbx_description
1 polymer ?
#
loop_
_entity_poly.entity_id
_entity_poly.type
_entity_poly.pdbx_seq_one_letter_code
_entity_poly.pdbx_strand_id
1 'polypeptide(L)'
;MPSASRYMRFVLAFSTTVALCIPASAQVVATKSYSYFDIRGKSAGELDEELSRRGPTASGSSARHPGATRIRFGGEATYVQSNGRCRITSAKVTVHTQIILPRWRNRNGASKQLSTIWDALSSDIKRHEERHAEIARTQARLMERRILALPAQRSCGAMQELVTEESNRGIEEHDRLQARFDRIEAVNFQSRMMRLLNKRISSSGSEK
;
A
#
# COMPACT_ATOMS: atom_id res chain seq x y z
N MET A 1 23.50 49.09 -66.65
CA MET A 1 23.45 49.31 -65.19
C MET A 1 22.24 48.58 -64.62
N PRO A 2 22.34 47.96 -63.43
CA PRO A 2 22.30 46.50 -63.34
C PRO A 2 20.98 45.91 -62.81
N SER A 3 20.67 44.71 -63.29
CA SER A 3 19.66 43.81 -62.74
C SER A 3 20.19 43.17 -61.46
N ALA A 4 19.48 43.34 -60.35
CA ALA A 4 19.87 42.85 -59.03
C ALA A 4 19.60 41.34 -58.90
N SER A 5 20.67 40.54 -58.86
CA SER A 5 20.62 39.13 -58.47
C SER A 5 20.39 39.03 -56.96
N ARG A 6 19.26 38.47 -56.53
CA ARG A 6 18.98 38.15 -55.14
C ARG A 6 19.44 36.72 -54.85
N TYR A 7 20.59 36.57 -54.20
CA TYR A 7 21.02 35.29 -53.66
C TYR A 7 20.22 34.94 -52.40
N MET A 8 19.44 33.87 -52.46
CA MET A 8 18.74 33.27 -51.32
C MET A 8 19.76 32.53 -50.43
N ARG A 9 19.98 33.02 -49.21
CA ARG A 9 20.83 32.36 -48.21
C ARG A 9 20.06 31.19 -47.60
N PHE A 10 20.50 29.96 -47.86
CA PHE A 10 20.03 28.78 -47.12
C PHE A 10 20.77 28.70 -45.78
N VAL A 11 20.03 28.92 -44.68
CA VAL A 11 20.52 28.61 -43.33
C VAL A 11 20.09 27.17 -43.01
N LEU A 12 21.05 26.26 -43.00
CA LEU A 12 20.85 24.87 -42.56
C LEU A 12 20.83 24.85 -41.03
N ALA A 13 19.64 24.80 -40.44
CA ALA A 13 19.45 24.62 -39.00
C ALA A 13 19.51 23.12 -38.67
N PHE A 14 20.63 22.67 -38.12
CA PHE A 14 20.81 21.29 -37.65
C PHE A 14 20.08 21.14 -36.29
N SER A 15 18.87 20.59 -36.29
CA SER A 15 18.14 20.27 -35.06
C SER A 15 18.61 18.91 -34.51
N THR A 16 19.45 18.95 -33.49
CA THR A 16 19.81 17.78 -32.66
C THR A 16 18.65 17.43 -31.73
N THR A 17 17.79 16.51 -32.14
CA THR A 17 16.79 15.90 -31.25
C THR A 17 17.47 14.97 -30.25
N VAL A 18 17.63 15.44 -29.02
CA VAL A 18 18.04 14.60 -27.87
C VAL A 18 16.86 13.70 -27.50
N ALA A 19 16.98 12.40 -27.79
CA ALA A 19 16.02 11.40 -27.35
C ALA A 19 16.19 11.16 -25.85
N LEU A 20 15.32 11.76 -25.03
CA LEU A 20 15.19 11.44 -23.61
C LEU A 20 14.58 10.04 -23.48
N CYS A 21 15.42 9.03 -23.23
CA CYS A 21 14.97 7.72 -22.76
C CYS A 21 14.37 7.88 -21.36
N ILE A 22 13.06 8.06 -21.27
CA ILE A 22 12.34 7.96 -20.00
C ILE A 22 12.34 6.48 -19.60
N PRO A 23 12.94 6.09 -18.46
CA PRO A 23 12.87 4.71 -18.01
C PRO A 23 11.41 4.37 -17.73
N ALA A 24 10.86 3.45 -18.53
CA ALA A 24 9.56 2.84 -18.27
C ALA A 24 9.68 2.02 -16.99
N SER A 25 9.40 2.65 -15.84
CA SER A 25 9.29 1.93 -14.58
C SER A 25 8.04 1.07 -14.68
N ALA A 26 8.21 -0.24 -14.87
CA ALA A 26 7.14 -1.20 -14.68
C ALA A 26 6.58 -0.98 -13.27
N GLN A 27 5.41 -0.37 -13.20
CA GLN A 27 4.81 0.00 -11.94
C GLN A 27 4.08 -1.24 -11.44
N VAL A 28 4.56 -1.83 -10.34
CA VAL A 28 3.81 -2.87 -9.61
C VAL A 28 2.34 -2.51 -9.55
N VAL A 29 1.50 -3.42 -10.03
CA VAL A 29 0.05 -3.22 -10.02
C VAL A 29 -0.45 -3.45 -8.60
N ALA A 30 -0.53 -2.34 -7.88
CA ALA A 30 -1.03 -2.28 -6.52
C ALA A 30 -2.41 -1.60 -6.51
N THR A 31 -3.45 -2.34 -6.15
CA THR A 31 -4.80 -1.77 -5.97
C THR A 31 -5.12 -1.66 -4.49
N LYS A 32 -5.76 -0.57 -4.09
CA LYS A 32 -6.23 -0.33 -2.73
C LYS A 32 -7.72 0.00 -2.74
N SER A 33 -8.49 -0.66 -1.90
CA SER A 33 -9.93 -0.44 -1.73
C SER A 33 -10.29 -0.26 -0.26
N TYR A 34 -11.45 0.35 -0.01
CA TYR A 34 -11.99 0.53 1.34
C TYR A 34 -13.36 -0.12 1.45
N SER A 35 -13.64 -0.67 2.63
CA SER A 35 -14.95 -1.14 3.04
C SER A 35 -15.19 -0.74 4.50
N TYR A 36 -16.45 -0.78 4.93
CA TYR A 36 -16.83 -0.28 6.24
C TYR A 36 -17.79 -1.23 6.94
N PHE A 37 -17.66 -1.31 8.27
CA PHE A 37 -18.68 -1.90 9.13
C PHE A 37 -19.28 -0.82 10.03
N ASP A 38 -20.60 -0.84 10.16
CA ASP A 38 -21.32 0.19 10.89
C ASP A 38 -21.39 -0.15 12.39
N ILE A 39 -21.00 0.82 13.21
CA ILE A 39 -21.18 0.82 14.67
C ILE A 39 -22.15 1.93 15.10
N ARG A 40 -22.76 1.79 16.28
CA ARG A 40 -23.76 2.71 16.84
C ARG A 40 -23.51 2.91 18.33
N GLY A 41 -24.08 3.95 18.92
CA GLY A 41 -23.98 4.22 20.35
C GLY A 41 -23.83 5.70 20.68
N LYS A 42 -23.99 6.02 21.96
CA LYS A 42 -23.97 7.37 22.55
C LYS A 42 -22.96 7.53 23.68
N SER A 43 -22.35 6.44 24.12
CA SER A 43 -21.31 6.42 25.14
C SER A 43 -20.03 5.76 24.62
N ALA A 44 -18.90 5.99 25.30
CA ALA A 44 -17.63 5.34 24.94
C ALA A 44 -17.70 3.82 25.09
N GLY A 45 -18.36 3.32 26.14
CA GLY A 45 -18.53 1.88 26.37
C GLY A 45 -19.37 1.21 25.28
N GLU A 46 -20.46 1.84 24.83
CA GLU A 46 -21.26 1.30 23.71
C GLU A 46 -20.45 1.21 22.41
N LEU A 47 -19.64 2.23 22.11
CA LEU A 47 -18.80 2.19 20.91
C LEU A 47 -17.73 1.11 20.99
N ASP A 48 -17.10 0.93 22.16
CA ASP A 48 -16.11 -0.12 22.40
C ASP A 48 -16.72 -1.53 22.27
N GLU A 49 -17.92 -1.73 22.80
CA GLU A 49 -18.66 -2.98 22.66
C GLU A 49 -19.01 -3.26 21.18
N GLU A 50 -19.50 -2.25 20.44
CA GLU A 50 -19.79 -2.43 19.01
C GLU A 50 -18.54 -2.75 18.20
N LEU A 51 -17.40 -2.11 18.49
CA LEU A 51 -16.12 -2.44 17.84
C LEU A 51 -15.73 -3.88 18.12
N SER A 52 -15.82 -4.29 19.39
CA SER A 52 -15.50 -5.65 19.83
C SER A 52 -16.46 -6.71 19.26
N ARG A 53 -17.71 -6.35 18.96
CA ARG A 53 -18.72 -7.28 18.44
C ARG A 53 -18.77 -7.34 16.91
N ARG A 54 -18.57 -6.20 16.24
CA ARG A 54 -18.73 -6.07 14.78
C ARG A 54 -17.40 -5.99 14.02
N GLY A 55 -16.30 -5.75 14.72
CA GLY A 55 -14.98 -5.65 14.13
C GLY A 55 -14.59 -6.90 13.34
N PRO A 56 -13.80 -6.78 12.26
CA PRO A 56 -13.29 -7.92 11.52
C PRO A 56 -12.42 -8.82 12.40
N THR A 57 -12.41 -10.12 12.10
CA THR A 57 -11.46 -11.08 12.69
C THR A 57 -10.19 -11.13 11.84
N ALA A 58 -9.03 -11.23 12.49
CA ALA A 58 -7.81 -11.59 11.80
C ALA A 58 -7.82 -13.09 11.45
N SER A 59 -7.11 -13.48 10.39
CA SER A 59 -6.99 -14.89 10.01
C SER A 59 -6.44 -15.73 11.18
N GLY A 60 -7.19 -16.74 11.62
CA GLY A 60 -6.78 -17.65 12.70
C GLY A 60 -7.01 -17.12 14.13
N SER A 61 -7.59 -15.92 14.30
CA SER A 61 -7.95 -15.36 15.60
C SER A 61 -9.46 -15.19 15.73
N SER A 62 -10.01 -15.53 16.91
CA SER A 62 -11.40 -15.20 17.26
C SER A 62 -11.55 -13.75 17.74
N ALA A 63 -10.44 -13.09 18.09
CA ALA A 63 -10.46 -11.70 18.53
C ALA A 63 -10.82 -10.78 17.36
N ARG A 64 -11.76 -9.87 17.62
CA ARG A 64 -12.17 -8.84 16.66
C ARG A 64 -11.31 -7.61 16.84
N HIS A 65 -10.98 -6.98 15.73
CA HIS A 65 -10.10 -5.83 15.69
C HIS A 65 -10.91 -4.57 15.33
N PRO A 66 -10.52 -3.38 15.84
CA PRO A 66 -11.18 -2.12 15.48
C PRO A 66 -11.09 -1.76 13.99
N GLY A 67 -10.19 -2.39 13.24
CA GLY A 67 -10.03 -2.33 11.79
C GLY A 67 -9.29 -3.57 11.29
N ALA A 68 -9.21 -3.75 9.97
CA ALA A 68 -8.33 -4.76 9.38
C ALA A 68 -7.95 -4.44 7.95
N THR A 69 -6.81 -4.96 7.51
CA THR A 69 -6.36 -4.89 6.13
C THR A 69 -6.20 -6.29 5.56
N ARG A 70 -6.99 -6.62 4.54
CA ARG A 70 -6.83 -7.86 3.77
C ARG A 70 -5.83 -7.62 2.65
N ILE A 71 -4.85 -8.51 2.52
CA ILE A 71 -3.77 -8.42 1.55
C ILE A 71 -3.76 -9.70 0.71
N ARG A 72 -3.65 -9.56 -0.61
CA ARG A 72 -3.50 -10.69 -1.54
C ARG A 72 -2.41 -10.38 -2.55
N PHE A 73 -1.36 -11.19 -2.54
CA PHE A 73 -0.33 -11.18 -3.57
C PHE A 73 -0.74 -12.04 -4.76
N GLY A 74 -0.29 -11.65 -5.94
CA GLY A 74 -0.41 -12.42 -7.18
C GLY A 74 0.70 -12.00 -8.13
N GLY A 75 0.67 -12.51 -9.35
CA GLY A 75 1.64 -12.13 -10.36
C GLY A 75 1.74 -13.13 -11.49
N GLU A 76 2.60 -12.80 -12.44
CA GLU A 76 2.91 -13.60 -13.61
C GLU A 76 4.37 -13.40 -14.01
N ALA A 77 4.97 -14.44 -14.60
CA ALA A 77 6.34 -14.39 -15.12
C ALA A 77 6.42 -15.11 -16.46
N THR A 78 7.21 -14.55 -17.38
CA THR A 78 7.42 -15.08 -18.73
C THR A 78 8.81 -15.68 -18.82
N TYR A 79 8.84 -16.94 -19.24
CA TYR A 79 10.06 -17.75 -19.32
C TYR A 79 10.44 -17.99 -20.78
N VAL A 80 11.74 -17.91 -21.08
CA VAL A 80 12.27 -18.24 -22.41
C VAL A 80 13.39 -19.26 -22.27
N GLN A 81 13.23 -20.41 -22.94
CA GLN A 81 14.27 -21.41 -23.11
C GLN A 81 15.12 -21.08 -24.34
N SER A 82 16.43 -21.03 -24.18
CA SER A 82 17.39 -20.81 -25.26
C SER A 82 18.76 -21.38 -24.86
N ASN A 83 19.46 -22.02 -25.80
CA ASN A 83 20.79 -22.62 -25.59
C ASN A 83 20.87 -23.55 -24.36
N GLY A 84 19.85 -24.40 -24.16
CA GLY A 84 19.80 -25.33 -23.03
C GLY A 84 19.61 -24.67 -21.66
N ARG A 85 19.27 -23.37 -21.60
CA ARG A 85 18.95 -22.66 -20.35
C ARG A 85 17.62 -21.93 -20.44
N CYS A 86 16.97 -21.70 -19.30
CA CYS A 86 15.77 -20.89 -19.19
C CYS A 86 16.05 -19.61 -18.40
N ARG A 87 15.54 -18.48 -18.88
CA ARG A 87 15.63 -17.18 -18.20
C ARG A 87 14.27 -16.50 -18.14
N ILE A 88 14.10 -15.60 -17.17
CA ILE A 88 12.94 -14.71 -17.08
C ILE A 88 13.14 -13.55 -18.05
N THR A 89 12.08 -13.22 -18.81
CA THR A 89 12.07 -12.06 -19.72
C THR A 89 11.23 -10.92 -19.18
N SER A 90 10.17 -11.25 -18.46
CA SER A 90 9.33 -10.31 -17.74
C SER A 90 8.78 -10.99 -16.50
N ALA A 91 8.60 -10.21 -15.44
CA ALA A 91 7.85 -10.62 -14.27
C ALA A 91 7.04 -9.42 -13.79
N LYS A 92 5.86 -9.71 -13.28
CA LYS A 92 4.95 -8.72 -12.73
C LYS A 92 4.37 -9.27 -11.43
N VAL A 93 4.58 -8.55 -10.34
CA VAL A 93 3.96 -8.87 -9.05
C VAL A 93 2.80 -7.91 -8.84
N THR A 94 1.66 -8.44 -8.43
CA THR A 94 0.45 -7.67 -8.13
C THR A 94 0.11 -7.78 -6.66
N VAL A 95 -0.47 -6.72 -6.09
CA VAL A 95 -0.97 -6.74 -4.72
C VAL A 95 -2.32 -6.04 -4.63
N HIS A 96 -3.28 -6.73 -4.05
CA HIS A 96 -4.62 -6.22 -3.81
C HIS A 96 -4.83 -6.05 -2.32
N THR A 97 -5.15 -4.82 -1.89
CA THR A 97 -5.44 -4.51 -0.50
C THR A 97 -6.87 -4.02 -0.32
N GLN A 98 -7.55 -4.53 0.70
CA GLN A 98 -8.87 -4.07 1.14
C GLN A 98 -8.78 -3.67 2.60
N ILE A 99 -8.94 -2.37 2.86
CA ILE A 99 -8.96 -1.78 4.18
C ILE A 99 -10.40 -1.78 4.70
N ILE A 100 -10.61 -2.30 5.90
CA ILE A 100 -11.91 -2.44 6.55
C ILE A 100 -11.92 -1.52 7.78
N LEU A 101 -12.77 -0.49 7.76
CA LEU A 101 -12.81 0.53 8.81
C LEU A 101 -14.16 0.60 9.51
N PRO A 102 -14.21 1.00 10.78
CA PRO A 102 -15.47 1.22 11.47
C PRO A 102 -16.06 2.55 10.99
N ARG A 103 -17.39 2.60 10.90
CA ARG A 103 -18.13 3.82 10.59
C ARG A 103 -19.21 4.05 11.64
N TRP A 104 -19.10 5.14 12.39
CA TRP A 104 -20.09 5.48 13.42
C TRP A 104 -21.35 6.07 12.77
N ARG A 105 -22.45 5.31 12.82
CA ARG A 105 -23.77 5.72 12.35
C ARG A 105 -24.56 6.36 13.49
N ASN A 106 -25.46 7.27 13.13
CA ASN A 106 -26.35 7.96 14.07
C ASN A 106 -25.60 8.67 15.20
N ARG A 107 -24.53 9.40 14.89
CA ARG A 107 -23.74 10.17 15.86
C ARG A 107 -24.56 11.27 16.55
N ASN A 108 -25.61 11.80 15.90
CA ASN A 108 -26.46 12.89 16.40
C ASN A 108 -27.01 12.62 17.80
N GLY A 109 -26.65 13.43 18.80
CA GLY A 109 -27.03 13.24 20.21
C GLY A 109 -25.94 12.65 21.09
N ALA A 110 -24.77 12.28 20.54
CA ALA A 110 -23.57 12.04 21.33
C ALA A 110 -22.94 13.37 21.78
N SER A 111 -22.21 13.35 22.91
CA SER A 111 -21.51 14.54 23.39
C SER A 111 -20.42 14.99 22.41
N LYS A 112 -20.10 16.30 22.43
CA LYS A 112 -18.97 16.85 21.65
C LYS A 112 -17.65 16.19 22.03
N GLN A 113 -17.46 15.88 23.31
CA GLN A 113 -16.26 15.19 23.81
C GLN A 113 -16.13 13.79 23.22
N LEU A 114 -17.18 12.96 23.27
CA LEU A 114 -17.17 11.62 22.67
C LEU A 114 -16.92 11.69 21.17
N SER A 115 -17.52 12.69 20.52
CA SER A 115 -17.27 13.00 19.12
C SER A 115 -15.79 13.25 18.83
N THR A 116 -15.11 14.09 19.59
CA THR A 116 -13.67 14.36 19.41
C THR A 116 -12.81 13.11 19.63
N ILE A 117 -13.14 12.31 20.64
CA ILE A 117 -12.43 11.05 20.94
C ILE A 117 -12.57 10.08 19.77
N TRP A 118 -13.78 9.93 19.24
CA TRP A 118 -14.05 9.09 18.08
C TRP A 118 -13.23 9.50 16.86
N ASP A 119 -13.21 10.79 16.50
CA ASP A 119 -12.48 11.24 15.31
C ASP A 119 -10.95 11.04 15.44
N ALA A 120 -10.43 11.09 16.67
CA ALA A 120 -9.04 10.74 16.96
C ALA A 120 -8.79 9.24 16.75
N LEU A 121 -9.64 8.41 17.34
CA LEU A 121 -9.55 6.95 17.26
C LEU A 121 -9.71 6.44 15.83
N SER A 122 -10.75 6.86 15.12
CA SER A 122 -11.04 6.42 13.76
C SER A 122 -9.92 6.81 12.79
N SER A 123 -9.31 7.98 12.99
CA SER A 123 -8.13 8.42 12.24
C SER A 123 -6.88 7.60 12.58
N ASP A 124 -6.69 7.20 13.84
CA ASP A 124 -5.58 6.35 14.26
C ASP A 124 -5.68 4.95 13.66
N ILE A 125 -6.88 4.35 13.71
CA ILE A 125 -7.19 3.05 13.09
C ILE A 125 -6.89 3.12 11.58
N LYS A 126 -7.42 4.13 10.87
CA LYS A 126 -7.16 4.29 9.44
C LYS A 126 -5.67 4.38 9.13
N ARG A 127 -4.89 5.14 9.90
CA ARG A 127 -3.43 5.25 9.70
C ARG A 127 -2.75 3.88 9.87
N HIS A 128 -3.12 3.14 10.92
CA HIS A 128 -2.58 1.82 11.18
C HIS A 128 -2.85 0.87 10.00
N GLU A 129 -4.09 0.78 9.55
CA GLU A 129 -4.47 -0.07 8.42
C GLU A 129 -3.82 0.35 7.09
N GLU A 130 -3.69 1.65 6.84
CA GLU A 130 -3.02 2.15 5.63
C GLU A 130 -1.54 1.79 5.61
N ARG A 131 -0.89 1.68 6.76
CA ARG A 131 0.52 1.28 6.84
C ARG A 131 0.72 -0.19 6.46
N HIS A 132 -0.20 -1.07 6.84
CA HIS A 132 -0.20 -2.47 6.40
C HIS A 132 -0.26 -2.60 4.86
N ALA A 133 -1.13 -1.81 4.23
CA ALA A 133 -1.22 -1.77 2.77
C ALA A 133 0.06 -1.23 2.09
N GLU A 134 0.74 -0.27 2.73
CA GLU A 134 2.00 0.30 2.23
C GLU A 134 3.16 -0.70 2.33
N ILE A 135 3.26 -1.44 3.44
CA ILE A 135 4.24 -2.52 3.61
C ILE A 135 4.05 -3.57 2.51
N ALA A 136 2.80 -3.99 2.24
CA ALA A 136 2.48 -4.95 1.19
C ALA A 136 2.90 -4.45 -0.21
N ARG A 137 2.59 -3.18 -0.54
CA ARG A 137 3.00 -2.55 -1.80
C ARG A 137 4.52 -2.51 -1.95
N THR A 138 5.23 -2.21 -0.87
CA THR A 138 6.69 -2.16 -0.87
C THR A 138 7.29 -3.55 -1.07
N GLN A 139 6.73 -4.57 -0.41
CA GLN A 139 7.18 -5.95 -0.61
C GLN A 139 6.92 -6.44 -2.04
N ALA A 140 5.75 -6.18 -2.61
CA ALA A 140 5.46 -6.58 -4.00
C ALA A 140 6.52 -6.05 -4.99
N ARG A 141 6.96 -4.79 -4.81
CA ARG A 141 8.05 -4.20 -5.60
C ARG A 141 9.40 -4.86 -5.37
N LEU A 142 9.68 -5.27 -4.14
CA LEU A 142 10.92 -5.97 -3.82
C LEU A 142 10.93 -7.37 -4.43
N MET A 143 9.82 -8.11 -4.32
CA MET A 143 9.63 -9.43 -4.91
C MET A 143 9.80 -9.39 -6.43
N GLU A 144 9.15 -8.44 -7.11
CA GLU A 144 9.26 -8.29 -8.56
C GLU A 144 10.72 -8.08 -9.00
N ARG A 145 11.46 -7.20 -8.32
CA ARG A 145 12.88 -6.97 -8.60
C ARG A 145 13.73 -8.22 -8.36
N ARG A 146 13.48 -8.97 -7.28
CA ARG A 146 14.21 -10.20 -6.96
C ARG A 146 13.95 -11.29 -7.99
N ILE A 147 12.69 -11.48 -8.37
CA ILE A 147 12.27 -12.44 -9.41
C ILE A 147 12.94 -12.09 -10.75
N LEU A 148 12.92 -10.83 -11.16
CA LEU A 148 13.59 -10.38 -12.40
C LEU A 148 15.12 -10.60 -12.37
N ALA A 149 15.73 -10.60 -11.19
CA ALA A 149 17.17 -10.77 -11.00
C ALA A 149 17.60 -12.25 -10.92
N LEU A 150 16.68 -13.21 -11.01
CA LEU A 150 17.03 -14.62 -10.86
C LEU A 150 17.96 -15.10 -12.00
N PRO A 151 19.02 -15.85 -11.67
CA PRO A 151 19.95 -16.36 -12.67
C PRO A 151 19.27 -17.43 -13.53
N ALA A 152 19.67 -17.49 -14.81
CA ALA A 152 19.16 -18.48 -15.75
C ALA A 152 19.33 -19.90 -15.22
N GLN A 153 18.30 -20.74 -15.34
CA GLN A 153 18.28 -22.12 -14.87
C GLN A 153 18.46 -23.11 -16.02
N ARG A 154 18.65 -24.38 -15.69
CA ARG A 154 18.79 -25.50 -16.66
C ARG A 154 17.54 -25.77 -17.49
N SER A 155 16.36 -25.49 -16.94
CA SER A 155 15.07 -25.69 -17.61
C SER A 155 14.05 -24.68 -17.10
N CYS A 156 12.97 -24.45 -17.85
CA CYS A 156 11.90 -23.57 -17.39
C CYS A 156 11.10 -24.14 -16.21
N GLY A 157 11.04 -25.48 -16.06
CA GLY A 157 10.51 -26.11 -14.85
C GLY A 157 11.32 -25.71 -13.61
N ALA A 158 12.64 -25.84 -13.67
CA ALA A 158 13.53 -25.42 -12.58
C ALA A 158 13.45 -23.90 -12.33
N MET A 159 13.27 -23.09 -13.38
CA MET A 159 13.06 -21.64 -13.22
C MET A 159 11.73 -21.34 -12.52
N GLN A 160 10.64 -22.04 -12.86
CA GLN A 160 9.33 -21.85 -12.25
C GLN A 160 9.34 -22.22 -10.76
N GLU A 161 10.01 -23.32 -10.40
CA GLU A 161 10.23 -23.70 -9.00
C GLU A 161 10.98 -22.60 -8.24
N LEU A 162 12.07 -22.08 -8.81
CA LEU A 162 12.84 -21.00 -8.19
C LEU A 162 12.03 -19.70 -8.02
N VAL A 163 11.21 -19.32 -9.02
CA VAL A 163 10.30 -18.17 -8.88
C VAL A 163 9.29 -18.40 -7.76
N THR A 164 8.79 -19.62 -7.61
CA THR A 164 7.84 -19.99 -6.55
C THR A 164 8.49 -19.88 -5.18
N GLU A 165 9.72 -20.38 -5.02
CA GLU A 165 10.50 -20.28 -3.79
C GLU A 165 10.75 -18.81 -3.40
N GLU A 166 11.22 -17.99 -4.34
CA GLU A 166 11.45 -16.56 -4.09
C GLU A 166 10.15 -15.80 -3.77
N SER A 167 9.05 -16.20 -4.39
CA SER A 167 7.72 -15.61 -4.10
C SER A 167 7.27 -15.95 -2.68
N ASN A 168 7.37 -17.23 -2.27
CA ASN A 168 7.01 -17.68 -0.93
C ASN A 168 7.88 -17.01 0.13
N ARG A 169 9.20 -16.94 -0.10
CA ARG A 169 10.13 -16.20 0.77
C ARG A 169 9.72 -14.73 0.90
N GLY A 170 9.35 -14.11 -0.21
CA GLY A 170 8.85 -12.73 -0.24
C GLY A 170 7.60 -12.52 0.62
N ILE A 171 6.67 -13.47 0.60
CA ILE A 171 5.44 -13.45 1.42
C ILE A 171 5.78 -13.65 2.90
N GLU A 172 6.65 -14.59 3.25
CA GLU A 172 7.07 -14.78 4.64
C GLU A 172 7.78 -13.56 5.23
N GLU A 173 8.66 -12.92 4.43
CA GLU A 173 9.31 -11.67 4.82
C GLU A 173 8.28 -10.55 5.06
N HIS A 174 7.26 -10.46 4.21
CA HIS A 174 6.14 -9.55 4.40
C HIS A 174 5.41 -9.80 5.72
N ASP A 175 5.06 -11.05 6.02
CA ASP A 175 4.31 -11.39 7.23
C ASP A 175 5.10 -11.04 8.49
N ARG A 176 6.43 -11.22 8.47
CA ARG A 176 7.33 -10.76 9.54
C ARG A 176 7.33 -9.23 9.68
N LEU A 177 7.27 -8.48 8.57
CA LEU A 177 7.20 -7.02 8.59
C LEU A 177 5.86 -6.52 9.17
N GLN A 178 4.74 -7.15 8.80
CA GLN A 178 3.41 -6.85 9.36
C GLN A 178 3.40 -7.08 10.87
N ALA A 179 3.81 -8.27 11.32
CA ALA A 179 3.86 -8.63 12.73
C ALA A 179 4.81 -7.75 13.55
N ARG A 180 5.94 -7.33 12.95
CA ARG A 180 6.87 -6.38 13.59
C ARG A 180 6.21 -5.01 13.77
N PHE A 181 5.52 -4.51 12.75
CA PHE A 181 4.82 -3.23 12.83
C PHE A 181 3.73 -3.27 13.91
N ASP A 182 2.91 -4.33 13.96
CA ASP A 182 1.87 -4.49 14.99
C ASP A 182 2.44 -4.50 16.40
N ARG A 183 3.54 -5.23 16.62
CA ARG A 183 4.21 -5.29 17.92
C ARG A 183 4.69 -3.91 18.39
N ILE A 184 5.26 -3.12 17.47
CA ILE A 184 5.74 -1.76 17.77
C ILE A 184 4.55 -0.83 18.03
N GLU A 185 3.49 -0.94 17.23
CA GLU A 185 2.29 -0.12 17.39
C GLU A 185 1.58 -0.40 18.71
N ALA A 186 1.50 -1.65 19.15
CA ALA A 186 0.87 -2.04 20.40
C ALA A 186 1.52 -1.35 21.61
N VAL A 187 2.86 -1.28 21.66
CA VAL A 187 3.62 -0.61 22.73
C VAL A 187 3.36 0.90 22.74
N ASN A 188 3.20 1.52 21.57
CA ASN A 188 3.11 2.97 21.43
C ASN A 188 1.67 3.51 21.39
N PHE A 189 0.67 2.62 21.40
CA PHE A 189 -0.72 2.99 21.17
C PHE A 189 -1.23 3.99 22.21
N GLN A 190 -1.06 3.70 23.50
CA GLN A 190 -1.59 4.54 24.58
C GLN A 190 -1.00 5.95 24.58
N SER A 191 0.34 6.07 24.50
CA SER A 191 1.03 7.37 24.49
C SER A 191 0.68 8.20 23.26
N ARG A 192 0.53 7.57 22.09
CA ARG A 192 0.08 8.24 20.87
C ARG A 192 -1.37 8.71 20.97
N MET A 193 -2.27 7.88 21.51
CA MET A 193 -3.68 8.24 21.66
C MET A 193 -3.84 9.46 22.56
N MET A 194 -3.17 9.46 23.73
CA MET A 194 -3.17 10.61 24.64
C MET A 194 -2.67 11.89 23.95
N ARG A 195 -1.58 11.81 23.18
CA ARG A 195 -1.06 12.96 22.44
C ARG A 195 -2.05 13.47 21.38
N LEU A 196 -2.72 12.58 20.65
CA LEU A 196 -3.71 12.94 19.64
C LEU A 196 -4.93 13.63 20.25
N LEU A 197 -5.41 13.10 21.39
CA LEU A 197 -6.53 13.68 22.14
C LEU A 197 -6.17 15.06 22.68
N ASN A 198 -5.02 15.20 23.33
CA ASN A 198 -4.55 16.49 23.87
C ASN A 198 -4.48 17.55 22.77
N LYS A 199 -3.89 17.23 21.60
CA LYS A 199 -3.81 18.17 20.47
C LYS A 199 -5.19 18.62 19.98
N ARG A 200 -6.17 17.71 19.93
CA ARG A 200 -7.53 18.02 19.48
C ARG A 200 -8.31 18.83 20.52
N ILE A 201 -8.13 18.54 21.81
CA ILE A 201 -8.74 19.32 22.89
C ILE A 201 -8.19 20.75 22.87
N SER A 202 -6.87 20.93 22.79
CA SER A 202 -6.23 22.25 22.74
C SER A 202 -6.66 23.07 21.51
N SER A 203 -6.76 22.45 20.33
CA SER A 203 -7.25 23.15 19.12
C SER A 203 -8.74 23.50 19.22
N SER A 204 -9.58 22.64 19.78
CA SER A 204 -11.01 22.93 19.99
C SER A 204 -11.30 23.97 21.09
N GLY A 205 -10.34 24.21 21.98
CA GLY A 205 -10.41 25.22 23.04
C GLY A 205 -9.87 26.59 22.64
N SER A 206 -9.12 26.68 21.54
CA SER A 206 -8.55 27.93 21.00
C SER A 206 -9.47 28.65 19.99
N GLU A 207 -10.62 28.04 19.65
CA GLU A 207 -11.67 28.63 18.78
C GLU A 207 -12.83 29.27 19.59
N LYS A 208 -12.59 29.67 20.83
CA LYS A 208 -13.51 30.48 21.66
C LYS A 208 -12.86 31.80 22.01
#